data_AF-A0A938KMK3-F1
#
_entry.id   AF-A0A938KMK3-F1
#
_cell.length_a   1.000
_cell.length_b   1.000
_cell.length_c   1.000
_cell.angle_alpha   90.00
_cell.angle_beta   90.00
_cell.angle_gamma   90.00
#
_symmetry.space_group_name_H-M   'P 1'
#
loop_
_entity.id
_entity.type
_entity.pdbx_description
1 polymer ?
#
loop_
_entity_poly.entity_id
_entity_poly.type
_entity_poly.pdbx_seq_one_letter_code
_entity_poly.pdbx_strand_id
1 'polypeptide(L)'
;MPDLASDFCAILLVDPTGLIVADNAAARQWWRAGELVGRPFVSLFAFEVVSRDPDFLAAQWDGLLASGLGRPARLAAQPGDSSATCDVLVQLEEVSGGPGGYFATVRPAAAGRATAREAAEEGEAGSGMRLLTEQGGAGFFDLELK
;
A
#
# COMPACT_ATOMS: atom_id res chain seq x y z
N MET A 1 -4.75 -13.40 -23.49
CA MET A 1 -3.85 -12.39 -22.90
C MET A 1 -4.06 -12.50 -21.40
N PRO A 2 -3.05 -12.86 -20.58
CA PRO A 2 -3.20 -12.86 -19.13
C PRO A 2 -3.57 -11.44 -18.68
N ASP A 3 -4.50 -11.34 -17.74
CA ASP A 3 -4.91 -10.08 -17.13
C ASP A 3 -3.79 -9.59 -16.21
N LEU A 4 -2.90 -8.76 -16.74
CA LEU A 4 -1.80 -8.13 -16.01
C LEU A 4 -2.28 -7.30 -14.80
N ALA A 5 -3.57 -7.02 -14.67
CA ALA A 5 -4.13 -6.33 -13.51
C ALA A 5 -4.18 -7.22 -12.26
N SER A 6 -4.22 -8.54 -12.41
CA SER A 6 -4.59 -9.45 -11.32
C SER A 6 -3.39 -10.18 -10.66
N ASP A 7 -2.22 -10.20 -11.29
CA ASP A 7 -1.05 -10.89 -10.74
C ASP A 7 0.27 -10.27 -11.24
N PHE A 8 0.82 -9.31 -10.47
CA PHE A 8 2.14 -8.74 -10.71
C PHE A 8 2.85 -8.40 -9.39
N CYS A 9 4.18 -8.35 -9.44
CA CYS A 9 5.01 -7.87 -8.34
C CYS A 9 6.10 -6.96 -8.90
N ALA A 10 5.84 -5.65 -8.86
CA ALA A 10 6.78 -4.63 -9.26
C ALA A 10 7.69 -4.31 -8.08
N ILE A 11 9.00 -4.30 -8.34
CA ILE A 11 10.02 -3.92 -7.36
C ILE A 11 10.80 -2.76 -7.97
N LEU A 12 10.87 -1.66 -7.25
CA LEU A 12 11.62 -0.46 -7.61
C LEU A 12 12.59 -0.11 -6.49
N LEU A 13 13.76 0.38 -6.87
CA LEU A 13 14.68 1.05 -5.96
C LEU A 13 14.44 2.55 -6.08
N VAL A 14 14.21 3.20 -4.95
CA VAL A 14 13.91 4.64 -4.86
C VAL A 14 14.99 5.30 -4.02
N ASP A 15 15.53 6.41 -4.47
CA ASP A 15 16.50 7.19 -3.70
C ASP A 15 15.82 7.92 -2.51
N PRO A 16 16.59 8.55 -1.61
CA PRO A 16 16.02 9.27 -0.46
C PRO A 16 15.06 10.40 -0.85
N THR A 17 15.19 10.97 -2.04
CA THR A 17 14.37 12.09 -2.54
C THR A 17 13.08 11.64 -3.23
N GLY A 18 12.88 10.33 -3.38
CA GLY A 18 11.68 9.77 -4.01
C GLY A 18 11.83 9.55 -5.52
N LEU A 19 13.03 9.61 -6.09
CA LEU A 19 13.27 9.29 -7.49
C LEU A 19 13.56 7.80 -7.68
N ILE A 20 13.01 7.22 -8.73
CA ILE A 20 13.27 5.83 -9.11
C ILE A 20 14.69 5.73 -9.67
N VAL A 21 15.51 4.84 -9.13
CA VAL A 21 16.89 4.60 -9.61
C VAL A 21 17.06 3.25 -10.29
N ALA A 22 16.17 2.29 -10.02
CA ALA A 22 16.11 1.02 -10.71
C ALA A 22 14.71 0.40 -10.64
N ASP A 23 14.41 -0.48 -11.59
CA ASP A 23 13.12 -1.15 -11.68
C ASP A 23 13.27 -2.59 -12.23
N ASN A 24 12.37 -3.47 -11.82
CA ASN A 24 12.31 -4.84 -12.33
C ASN A 24 11.48 -4.93 -13.63
N ALA A 25 11.57 -6.09 -14.30
CA ALA A 25 10.86 -6.31 -15.56
C ALA A 25 9.32 -6.23 -15.40
N ALA A 26 8.77 -6.57 -14.22
CA ALA A 26 7.34 -6.48 -13.96
C ALA A 26 6.87 -5.02 -13.90
N ALA A 27 7.63 -4.13 -13.25
CA ALA A 27 7.34 -2.70 -13.20
C ALA A 27 7.27 -2.09 -14.61
N ARG A 28 8.26 -2.39 -15.48
CA ARG A 28 8.26 -1.92 -16.88
C ARG A 28 7.07 -2.41 -17.68
N GLN A 29 6.73 -3.69 -17.53
CA GLN A 29 5.62 -4.30 -18.24
C GLN A 29 4.26 -3.75 -17.79
N TRP A 30 4.13 -3.43 -16.51
CA TRP A 30 2.87 -2.97 -15.93
C TRP A 30 2.60 -1.50 -16.21
N TRP A 31 3.56 -0.61 -15.94
CA TRP A 31 3.41 0.80 -16.25
C TRP A 31 3.59 1.11 -17.73
N ARG A 32 4.20 0.24 -18.55
CA ARG A 32 4.48 0.46 -19.99
C ARG A 32 5.08 1.83 -20.34
N ALA A 33 5.58 2.55 -19.34
CA ALA A 33 5.93 3.94 -19.44
C ALA A 33 7.43 4.02 -19.62
N GLY A 34 7.87 4.16 -20.87
CA GLY A 34 9.28 4.38 -21.28
C GLY A 34 10.34 4.06 -20.23
N GLU A 35 11.12 5.06 -19.85
CA GLU A 35 12.11 4.95 -18.78
C GLU A 35 11.46 5.37 -17.44
N LEU A 36 11.40 4.44 -16.49
CA LEU A 36 10.92 4.70 -15.12
C LEU A 36 11.99 5.37 -14.27
N VAL A 37 13.26 5.08 -14.54
CA VAL A 37 14.41 5.67 -13.86
C VAL A 37 14.40 7.20 -14.03
N GLY A 38 14.70 7.91 -12.95
CA GLY A 38 14.69 9.37 -12.87
C GLY A 38 13.31 9.98 -12.66
N ARG A 39 12.23 9.20 -12.69
CA ARG A 39 10.88 9.71 -12.41
C ARG A 39 10.59 9.73 -10.90
N PRO A 40 9.77 10.69 -10.42
CA PRO A 40 9.24 10.65 -9.07
C PRO A 40 8.37 9.40 -8.87
N PHE A 41 8.64 8.63 -7.83
CA PHE A 41 7.91 7.40 -7.53
C PHE A 41 6.42 7.67 -7.29
N VAL A 42 6.09 8.76 -6.60
CA VAL A 42 4.70 9.18 -6.37
C VAL A 42 3.93 9.48 -7.66
N SER A 43 4.62 9.81 -8.76
CA SER A 43 3.96 10.05 -10.06
C SER A 43 3.33 8.80 -10.69
N LEU A 44 3.58 7.62 -10.12
CA LEU A 44 3.02 6.34 -10.55
C LEU A 44 1.59 6.10 -10.01
N PHE A 45 1.15 6.92 -9.05
CA PHE A 45 -0.12 6.74 -8.34
C PHE A 45 -1.07 7.91 -8.57
N ALA A 46 -2.36 7.62 -8.50
CA ALA A 46 -3.42 8.61 -8.54
C ALA A 46 -3.71 9.08 -7.12
N PHE A 47 -3.43 10.35 -6.84
CA PHE A 47 -3.81 11.04 -5.61
C PHE A 47 -5.01 11.95 -5.87
N GLU A 48 -5.84 12.22 -4.87
CA GLU A 48 -7.01 13.12 -5.00
C GLU A 48 -6.61 14.53 -5.47
N VAL A 49 -5.41 14.97 -5.08
CA VAL A 49 -4.79 16.20 -5.57
C VAL A 49 -3.55 15.80 -6.36
N VAL A 50 -3.55 16.14 -7.66
CA VAL A 50 -2.43 15.86 -8.57
C VAL A 50 -1.75 17.17 -8.95
N SER A 51 -0.47 17.31 -8.62
CA SER A 51 0.37 18.41 -9.10
C SER A 51 1.70 17.87 -9.62
N ARG A 52 2.27 18.55 -10.63
CA ARG A 52 3.64 18.29 -11.12
C ARG A 52 4.66 19.22 -10.46
N ASP A 53 4.21 20.04 -9.51
CA ASP A 53 5.07 20.89 -8.71
C ASP A 53 6.05 20.04 -7.88
N PRO A 54 7.37 20.26 -7.99
CA PRO A 54 8.37 19.54 -7.22
C PRO A 54 8.12 19.55 -5.71
N ASP A 55 7.67 20.68 -5.15
CA ASP A 55 7.43 20.81 -3.71
C ASP A 55 6.23 19.94 -3.28
N PHE A 56 5.24 19.83 -4.18
CA PHE A 56 4.07 18.99 -3.95
C PHE A 56 4.42 17.49 -4.06
N LEU A 57 5.28 17.12 -5.01
CA LEU A 57 5.77 15.74 -5.15
C LEU A 57 6.61 15.33 -3.94
N ALA A 58 7.42 16.24 -3.40
CA ALA A 58 8.17 16.01 -2.16
C ALA A 58 7.23 15.77 -0.97
N ALA A 59 6.19 16.60 -0.81
CA ALA A 59 5.21 16.41 0.26
C ALA A 59 4.42 15.08 0.14
N GLN A 60 4.06 14.68 -1.09
CA GLN A 60 3.45 13.37 -1.33
C GLN A 60 4.39 12.22 -1.00
N TRP A 61 5.68 12.37 -1.30
CA TRP A 61 6.69 11.39 -0.97
C TRP A 61 6.83 11.22 0.54
N ASP A 62 6.91 12.32 1.29
CA ASP A 62 6.95 12.29 2.76
C ASP A 62 5.72 11.61 3.36
N GLY A 63 4.52 11.91 2.83
CA GLY A 63 3.28 11.26 3.25
C GLY A 63 3.28 9.75 2.96
N LEU A 64 3.85 9.35 1.82
CA LEU A 64 3.98 7.94 1.45
C LEU A 64 5.00 7.21 2.34
N LEU A 65 6.13 7.82 2.67
CA LEU A 65 7.09 7.27 3.63
C LEU A 65 6.40 7.04 4.99
N ALA A 66 5.67 8.02 5.51
CA ALA A 66 4.99 7.91 6.80
C ALA A 66 3.92 6.81 6.85
N SER A 67 3.32 6.46 5.71
CA SER A 67 2.23 5.49 5.62
C SER A 67 2.67 4.09 5.19
N GLY A 68 3.69 4.00 4.33
CA GLY A 68 4.13 2.78 3.66
C GLY A 68 5.45 2.18 4.18
N LEU A 69 6.15 2.85 5.09
CA LEU A 69 7.39 2.29 5.65
C LEU A 69 7.09 1.17 6.64
N GLY A 70 7.60 -0.03 6.36
CA GLY A 70 7.43 -1.22 7.20
C GLY A 70 6.00 -1.81 7.20
N ARG A 71 5.05 -1.24 6.45
CA ARG A 71 3.69 -1.77 6.27
C ARG A 71 3.13 -1.40 4.89
N PRO A 72 2.24 -2.22 4.30
CA PRO A 72 1.62 -1.86 3.02
C PRO A 72 0.62 -0.70 3.15
N ALA A 73 0.76 0.31 2.30
CA ALA A 73 -0.23 1.36 2.05
C ALA A 73 -1.06 1.02 0.79
N ARG A 74 -2.37 1.25 0.83
CA ARG A 74 -3.24 1.10 -0.35
C ARG A 74 -3.26 2.41 -1.14
N LEU A 75 -2.93 2.33 -2.43
CA LEU A 75 -2.97 3.45 -3.37
C LEU A 75 -3.70 3.04 -4.65
N ALA A 76 -4.23 4.01 -5.37
CA ALA A 76 -4.69 3.81 -6.74
C ALA A 76 -3.53 4.03 -7.70
N ALA A 77 -3.34 3.15 -8.66
CA ALA A 77 -2.34 3.29 -9.72
C ALA A 77 -2.99 3.12 -11.10
N GLN A 78 -2.37 3.69 -12.13
CA GLN A 78 -2.81 3.55 -13.52
C GLN A 78 -1.83 2.64 -14.27
N PRO A 79 -2.28 1.46 -14.77
CA PRO A 79 -1.45 0.61 -15.61
C PRO A 79 -1.25 1.26 -16.99
N GLY A 80 -0.06 1.82 -17.23
CA GLY A 80 0.32 2.41 -18.53
C GLY A 80 -0.73 3.30 -19.18
N ASP A 81 -1.02 3.07 -20.46
CA ASP A 81 -1.97 3.89 -21.23
C ASP A 81 -3.45 3.61 -20.88
N SER A 82 -3.72 2.85 -19.81
CA SER A 82 -5.08 2.63 -19.33
C SER A 82 -5.60 3.87 -18.59
N SER A 83 -6.83 4.27 -18.92
CA SER A 83 -7.56 5.26 -18.14
C SER A 83 -8.15 4.69 -16.84
N ALA A 84 -8.20 3.36 -16.70
CA ALA A 84 -8.71 2.71 -15.50
C ALA A 84 -7.65 2.71 -14.40
N THR A 85 -8.02 3.21 -13.21
CA THR A 85 -7.25 3.04 -11.99
C THR A 85 -7.50 1.66 -11.39
N CYS A 86 -6.49 1.12 -10.73
CA CYS A 86 -6.60 -0.10 -9.94
C CYS A 86 -5.93 0.08 -8.57
N ASP A 87 -6.50 -0.56 -7.56
CA ASP A 87 -5.92 -0.54 -6.22
C ASP A 87 -4.68 -1.43 -6.16
N VAL A 88 -3.60 -0.86 -5.63
CA VAL A 88 -2.34 -1.55 -5.38
C VAL A 88 -1.94 -1.37 -3.92
N LEU A 89 -1.18 -2.35 -3.43
CA LEU A 89 -0.51 -2.28 -2.14
C LEU A 89 0.95 -1.91 -2.38
N VAL A 90 1.38 -0.82 -1.75
CA VAL A 90 2.75 -0.30 -1.81
C VAL A 90 3.39 -0.48 -0.44
N GLN A 91 4.51 -1.19 -0.39
CA GLN A 91 5.30 -1.34 0.82
C GLN A 91 6.71 -0.81 0.56
N LEU A 92 7.21 -0.02 1.50
CA LEU A 92 8.54 0.57 1.47
C LEU A 92 9.39 -0.04 2.58
N GLU A 93 10.63 -0.36 2.24
CA GLU A 93 11.63 -0.90 3.15
C GLU A 93 12.95 -0.15 2.96
N GLU A 94 13.60 0.25 4.05
CA GLU A 94 14.88 0.95 3.96
C GLU A 94 15.98 0.01 3.45
N VAL A 95 16.82 0.53 2.55
CA VAL A 95 18.01 -0.18 2.11
C VAL A 95 19.11 -0.03 3.15
N SER A 96 19.49 -1.15 3.78
CA SER A 96 20.59 -1.18 4.73
C SER A 96 21.95 -1.19 4.04
N GLY A 97 22.93 -0.46 4.60
CA GLY A 97 24.34 -0.56 4.21
C GLY A 97 24.77 0.22 2.96
N GLY A 98 23.96 1.18 2.49
CA GLY A 98 24.26 2.04 1.34
C GLY A 98 24.03 3.54 1.62
N PRO A 99 24.00 4.41 0.59
CA PRO A 99 23.78 5.86 0.72
C PRO A 99 22.34 6.27 1.14
N GLY A 100 21.56 5.34 1.70
CA GLY A 100 20.13 5.48 1.94
C GLY A 100 19.28 5.09 0.72
N GLY A 101 17.96 5.15 0.88
CA GLY A 101 16.98 4.80 -0.15
C GLY A 101 16.06 3.66 0.29
N TYR A 102 15.15 3.28 -0.59
CA TYR A 102 14.04 2.39 -0.28
C TYR A 102 13.81 1.35 -1.37
N PHE A 103 13.56 0.11 -0.97
CA PHE A 103 12.89 -0.87 -1.82
C PHE A 103 11.39 -0.61 -1.76
N ALA A 104 10.80 -0.33 -2.91
CA ALA A 104 9.37 -0.21 -3.08
C ALA A 104 8.83 -1.48 -3.74
N THR A 105 7.98 -2.21 -3.03
CA THR A 105 7.24 -3.35 -3.56
C THR A 105 5.81 -2.93 -3.85
N VAL A 106 5.36 -3.12 -5.09
CA VAL A 106 4.00 -2.82 -5.53
C VAL A 106 3.35 -4.08 -6.09
N ARG A 107 2.17 -4.41 -5.56
CA ARG A 107 1.37 -5.57 -5.97
C ARG A 107 -0.11 -5.20 -6.07
N PRO A 108 -0.94 -5.92 -6.83
CA PRO A 108 -2.38 -5.74 -6.81
C PRO A 108 -2.91 -5.84 -5.37
N ALA A 109 -3.77 -4.91 -4.99
CA ALA A 109 -4.66 -5.20 -3.88
C ALA A 109 -5.65 -6.24 -4.41
N ALA A 110 -5.54 -7.49 -3.95
CA ALA A 110 -6.55 -8.49 -4.28
C ALA A 110 -7.94 -7.87 -4.03
N ALA A 111 -8.85 -8.02 -5.00
CA ALA A 111 -10.22 -7.53 -4.93
C ALA A 111 -11.00 -8.28 -3.83
N GLY A 112 -10.60 -8.10 -2.58
CA GLY A 112 -11.30 -8.55 -1.41
C GLY A 112 -12.40 -7.56 -1.13
N ARG A 113 -13.62 -7.90 -1.55
CA ARG A 113 -14.92 -7.40 -1.05
C ARG A 113 -14.78 -6.24 -0.05
N ALA A 114 -14.68 -5.03 -0.57
CA ALA A 114 -14.92 -3.84 0.21
C ALA A 114 -16.44 -3.70 0.45
N THR A 115 -16.99 -4.54 1.32
CA THR A 115 -18.27 -4.34 2.05
C THR A 115 -18.40 -5.46 3.09
N ALA A 116 -17.79 -5.29 4.28
CA ALA A 116 -18.22 -6.05 5.47
C ALA A 116 -17.61 -5.57 6.80
N ARG A 117 -16.48 -4.85 6.81
CA ARG A 117 -15.79 -4.56 8.09
C ARG A 117 -15.82 -3.11 8.56
N GLU A 118 -16.18 -2.16 7.72
CA GLU A 118 -16.27 -0.73 8.09
C GLU A 118 -17.71 -0.19 8.13
N ALA A 119 -18.72 -1.04 7.93
CA ALA A 119 -20.14 -0.69 8.08
C ALA A 119 -20.78 -1.25 9.37
N ALA A 120 -19.97 -1.56 10.39
CA ALA A 120 -20.44 -2.06 11.68
C ALA A 120 -20.20 -1.09 12.86
N GLU A 121 -19.74 0.13 12.59
CA GLU A 121 -19.49 1.16 13.61
C GLU A 121 -20.24 2.47 13.31
N GLU A 122 -21.43 2.38 12.72
CA GLU A 122 -22.45 3.45 12.83
C GLU A 122 -23.80 2.78 13.11
N GLY A 123 -23.97 2.39 14.37
CA GLY A 123 -25.15 1.67 14.84
C GLY A 123 -25.21 1.57 16.36
N GLU A 124 -24.72 2.59 17.07
CA GLU A 124 -24.89 2.66 18.52
C GLU A 124 -26.20 3.39 18.85
N ALA A 125 -27.29 2.61 18.87
CA ALA A 125 -28.43 2.91 19.71
C ALA A 125 -29.00 1.60 20.27
N GLY A 126 -28.31 1.07 21.29
CA GLY A 126 -28.93 0.25 22.33
C GLY A 126 -29.13 -1.24 22.03
N SER A 127 -28.06 -2.02 21.92
CA SER A 127 -28.12 -3.48 22.23
C SER A 127 -26.76 -4.16 22.50
N GLY A 128 -25.70 -3.40 22.78
CA GLY A 128 -24.35 -3.96 23.00
C GLY A 128 -24.01 -4.32 24.46
N MET A 129 -24.78 -3.86 25.46
CA MET A 129 -24.45 -4.01 26.88
C MET A 129 -25.30 -5.07 27.60
N ARG A 130 -25.77 -6.12 26.90
CA ARG A 130 -26.58 -7.18 27.51
C ARG A 130 -26.11 -8.61 27.23
N LEU A 131 -24.92 -8.78 26.65
CA LEU A 131 -24.35 -10.09 26.34
C LEU A 131 -23.04 -10.40 27.09
N LEU A 132 -22.62 -9.53 28.02
CA LEU A 132 -21.36 -9.68 28.77
C LEU A 132 -21.53 -10.14 30.23
N THR A 133 -22.74 -10.46 30.69
CA THR A 133 -22.99 -10.76 32.13
C THR A 133 -23.49 -12.18 32.42
N GLU A 134 -23.77 -13.02 31.43
CA GLU A 134 -24.31 -14.36 31.69
C GLU A 134 -23.61 -15.43 30.86
N GLN A 135 -22.35 -15.70 31.18
CA GLN A 135 -21.83 -17.07 31.35
C GLN A 135 -20.42 -17.01 31.97
N GLY A 136 -20.38 -16.73 33.27
CA GLY A 136 -19.30 -17.22 34.12
C GLY A 136 -19.48 -18.73 34.29
N GLY A 137 -18.47 -19.52 33.89
CA GLY A 137 -18.48 -20.96 34.09
C GLY A 137 -17.31 -21.65 33.40
N ALA A 138 -16.35 -22.10 34.21
CA ALA A 138 -15.31 -23.08 33.91
C ALA A 138 -14.07 -22.61 33.10
N GLY A 139 -13.06 -22.19 33.88
CA GLY A 139 -11.64 -22.55 33.79
C GLY A 139 -11.03 -22.96 32.45
N PHE A 140 -10.13 -22.13 31.93
CA PHE A 140 -9.01 -22.62 31.11
C PHE A 140 -7.84 -21.63 31.08
N PHE A 141 -7.11 -21.49 32.19
CA PHE A 141 -5.72 -21.01 32.16
C PHE A 141 -4.96 -21.66 33.32
N ASP A 142 -4.48 -22.88 33.08
CA ASP A 142 -3.33 -23.42 33.79
C ASP A 142 -2.10 -23.12 32.93
N LEU A 143 -1.28 -22.18 33.39
CA LEU A 143 0.04 -21.90 32.83
C LEU A 143 1.06 -22.44 33.85
N GLU A 144 1.40 -23.72 33.70
CA GLU A 144 2.58 -24.32 34.32
C GLU A 144 3.83 -23.55 33.85
N LEU A 145 4.30 -22.64 34.71
CA LEU A 145 5.63 -22.05 34.61
C LEU A 145 6.62 -23.01 35.27
N LYS A 146 7.52 -23.56 34.47
CA LYS A 146 8.66 -24.39 34.92
C LYS A 146 9.93 -23.56 35.02
#